data_AF-A0AAV6IXM3-F1
#
_entry.id   AF-A0AAV6IXM3-F1
#
_cell.length_a   1.000
_cell.length_b   1.000
_cell.length_c   1.000
_cell.angle_alpha   90.00
_cell.angle_beta   90.00
_cell.angle_gamma   90.00
#
_symmetry.space_group_name_H-M   'P 1'
#
loop_
_entity.id
_entity.type
_entity.pdbx_description
1 polymer ?
#
loop_
_entity_poly.entity_id
_entity_poly.type
_entity_poly.pdbx_seq_one_letter_code
_entity_poly.pdbx_strand_id
1 'polypeptide(L)'
;MTSLAADTVRGSIACLAFLQDSEAPVVFSGTVVHSDGIVATSSNYLRHLKGTKYKIGVKILGSPMPMAYEGVLLHTDFVSKIAFVKILRCEEQLPVPKCRELDCLKKVSAQVVAAGCTRVYGHWLDAICRYSMGLCRSIDDVTESTESHNARTSGQLIKVSCCIEESAIGGALVSRSGGLLGVIHNVRDIDIQATPIEDVLKYLEYLKKDG
;
A
#
# COMPACT_ATOMS: atom_id res chain seq x y z
N MET A 1 -0.73 -15.62 -17.28
CA MET A 1 -0.32 -16.21 -15.98
C MET A 1 -0.34 -15.21 -14.83
N THR A 2 -0.26 -13.90 -15.06
CA THR A 2 -0.48 -12.84 -14.05
C THR A 2 -1.95 -12.65 -13.65
N SER A 3 -2.90 -13.26 -14.36
CA SER A 3 -4.34 -13.00 -14.19
C SER A 3 -4.85 -13.34 -12.80
N LEU A 4 -4.55 -14.53 -12.25
CA LEU A 4 -5.09 -14.93 -10.94
C LEU A 4 -4.69 -13.96 -9.81
N ALA A 5 -3.40 -13.66 -9.67
CA ALA A 5 -2.92 -12.73 -8.66
C ALA A 5 -3.45 -11.30 -8.87
N ALA A 6 -3.52 -10.86 -10.13
CA ALA A 6 -4.06 -9.55 -10.49
C ALA A 6 -5.55 -9.44 -10.15
N ASP A 7 -6.33 -10.47 -10.46
CA ASP A 7 -7.77 -10.53 -10.24
C ASP A 7 -8.09 -10.56 -8.73
N THR A 8 -7.29 -11.26 -7.93
CA THR A 8 -7.50 -11.35 -6.47
C THR A 8 -7.30 -10.02 -5.74
N VAL A 9 -6.48 -9.11 -6.26
CA VAL A 9 -6.17 -7.84 -5.58
C VAL A 9 -6.74 -6.62 -6.27
N ARG A 10 -7.29 -6.75 -7.48
CA ARG A 10 -7.77 -5.62 -8.28
C ARG A 10 -8.66 -4.70 -7.46
N GLY A 11 -9.71 -5.25 -6.84
CA GLY A 11 -10.68 -4.51 -6.04
C GLY A 11 -10.14 -3.95 -4.72
N SER A 12 -8.92 -4.29 -4.33
CA SER A 12 -8.30 -3.90 -3.07
C SER A 12 -7.21 -2.85 -3.25
N ILE A 13 -6.88 -2.49 -4.49
CA ILE A 13 -5.96 -1.38 -4.76
C ILE A 13 -6.76 -0.08 -4.79
N ALA A 14 -6.30 0.90 -4.04
CA ALA A 14 -6.83 2.25 -4.04
C ALA A 14 -5.88 3.18 -4.80
N CYS A 15 -6.45 4.16 -5.49
CA CYS A 15 -5.77 5.39 -5.89
C CYS A 15 -6.10 6.46 -4.86
N LEU A 16 -5.08 6.99 -4.19
CA LEU A 16 -5.21 8.07 -3.21
C LEU A 16 -4.78 9.38 -3.85
N ALA A 17 -5.62 10.40 -3.78
CA ALA A 17 -5.35 11.73 -4.28
C ALA A 17 -5.40 12.74 -3.13
N PHE A 18 -4.26 13.35 -2.82
CA PHE A 18 -4.15 14.42 -1.84
C PHE A 18 -4.33 15.74 -2.58
N LEU A 19 -5.50 16.35 -2.37
CA LEU A 19 -6.00 17.53 -3.06
C LEU A 19 -5.73 18.76 -2.20
N GLN A 20 -4.92 19.68 -2.72
CA GLN A 20 -4.63 20.98 -2.11
C GLN A 20 -5.20 22.08 -3.02
N ASP A 21 -5.64 23.19 -2.43
CA ASP A 21 -6.21 24.30 -3.18
C ASP A 21 -5.19 24.85 -4.18
N SER A 22 -5.58 24.91 -5.46
CA SER A 22 -4.79 25.45 -6.58
C SER A 22 -3.50 24.70 -6.95
N GLU A 23 -3.28 23.48 -6.44
CA GLU A 23 -2.13 22.63 -6.79
C GLU A 23 -2.57 21.32 -7.47
N ALA A 24 -1.67 20.75 -8.28
CA ALA A 24 -1.90 19.44 -8.86
C ALA A 24 -1.93 18.38 -7.74
N PRO A 25 -2.87 17.42 -7.77
CA PRO A 25 -2.96 16.42 -6.71
C PRO A 25 -1.71 15.56 -6.65
N VAL A 26 -1.22 15.30 -5.44
CA VAL A 26 -0.25 14.24 -5.19
C VAL A 26 -1.02 12.92 -5.18
N VAL A 27 -0.63 11.98 -6.03
CA VAL A 27 -1.34 10.69 -6.17
C VAL A 27 -0.36 9.55 -6.04
N PHE A 28 -0.77 8.56 -5.27
CA PHE A 28 -0.06 7.32 -5.09
C PHE A 28 -1.06 6.21 -4.73
N SER A 29 -0.55 5.00 -4.61
CA SER A 29 -1.40 3.83 -4.37
C SER A 29 -1.75 3.69 -2.90
N GLY A 30 -2.81 2.93 -2.65
CA GLY A 30 -3.12 2.37 -1.36
C GLY A 30 -3.55 0.92 -1.51
N THR A 31 -3.51 0.18 -0.40
CA THR A 31 -4.01 -1.19 -0.31
C THR A 31 -5.08 -1.25 0.77
N VAL A 32 -6.29 -1.70 0.43
CA VAL A 32 -7.35 -1.95 1.42
C VAL A 32 -6.91 -3.10 2.32
N VAL A 33 -6.74 -2.82 3.61
CA VAL A 33 -6.26 -3.78 4.62
C VAL A 33 -7.35 -4.17 5.63
N HIS A 34 -8.49 -3.48 5.60
CA HIS A 34 -9.64 -3.81 6.44
C HIS A 34 -10.95 -3.50 5.71
N SER A 35 -11.96 -4.34 5.92
CA SER A 35 -13.22 -4.34 5.13
C SER A 35 -14.10 -3.13 5.40
N ASP A 36 -13.86 -2.45 6.51
CA ASP A 36 -14.52 -1.19 6.88
C ASP A 36 -13.94 0.04 6.14
N GLY A 37 -12.99 -0.15 5.23
CA GLY A 37 -12.43 0.93 4.42
C GLY A 37 -11.13 1.54 4.93
N ILE A 38 -10.35 0.81 5.74
CA ILE A 38 -8.98 1.23 6.08
C ILE A 38 -8.03 0.81 4.95
N VAL A 39 -7.30 1.80 4.44
CA VAL A 39 -6.32 1.69 3.36
C VAL A 39 -4.94 1.96 3.93
N ALA A 40 -4.03 0.99 3.82
CA ALA A 40 -2.61 1.18 4.11
C ALA A 40 -1.92 1.80 2.90
N THR A 41 -0.99 2.70 3.14
CA THR A 41 -0.14 3.32 2.12
C THR A 41 1.23 3.65 2.69
N SER A 42 2.14 4.17 1.86
CA SER A 42 3.45 4.61 2.34
C SER A 42 3.41 6.02 2.91
N SER A 43 4.08 6.23 4.04
CA SER A 43 4.27 7.57 4.61
C SER A 43 5.35 8.39 3.91
N ASN A 44 6.15 7.80 3.02
CA ASN A 44 7.30 8.48 2.40
C ASN A 44 6.90 9.77 1.66
N TYR A 45 5.80 9.75 0.92
CA TYR A 45 5.30 10.92 0.19
C TYR A 45 4.49 11.88 1.05
N LEU A 46 4.07 11.47 2.25
CA LEU A 46 3.31 12.30 3.18
C LEU A 46 4.18 13.31 3.93
N ARG A 47 5.50 13.12 3.97
CA ARG A 47 6.42 14.06 4.64
C ARG A 47 6.30 15.48 4.07
N HIS A 48 6.12 15.60 2.76
CA HIS A 48 5.98 16.88 2.07
C HIS A 48 4.62 17.54 2.28
N LEU A 49 3.64 16.81 2.81
CA LEU A 49 2.28 17.30 3.07
C LEU A 49 2.09 17.74 4.53
N LYS A 50 3.13 17.65 5.36
CA LYS A 50 3.04 17.99 6.79
C LYS A 50 2.79 19.48 6.97
N GLY A 51 1.71 19.82 7.71
CA GLY A 51 1.31 21.21 7.99
C GLY A 51 0.40 21.83 6.93
N THR A 52 0.13 21.11 5.84
CA THR A 52 -0.76 21.56 4.77
C THR A 52 -2.17 21.03 4.97
N LYS A 53 -3.18 21.84 4.65
CA LYS A 53 -4.58 21.37 4.59
C LYS A 53 -4.83 20.71 3.24
N TYR A 54 -5.28 19.47 3.26
CA TYR A 54 -5.63 18.72 2.06
C TYR A 54 -6.94 17.95 2.27
N LYS A 55 -7.62 17.65 1.17
CA LYS A 55 -8.69 16.65 1.11
C LYS A 55 -8.12 15.38 0.51
N ILE A 56 -8.54 14.21 0.99
CA ILE A 56 -8.11 12.94 0.42
C ILE A 56 -9.25 12.38 -0.42
N GLY A 57 -9.04 12.30 -1.73
CA GLY A 57 -9.87 11.50 -2.62
C GLY A 57 -9.38 10.06 -2.65
N VAL A 58 -10.31 9.11 -2.57
CA VAL A 58 -9.99 7.67 -2.63
C VAL A 58 -10.80 7.02 -3.73
N LYS A 59 -10.15 6.38 -4.69
CA LYS A 59 -10.82 5.59 -5.73
C LYS A 59 -10.39 4.13 -5.60
N ILE A 60 -11.34 3.23 -5.39
CA ILE A 60 -11.08 1.79 -5.41
C ILE A 60 -10.99 1.31 -6.86
N LEU A 61 -9.86 0.73 -7.24
CA LEU A 61 -9.60 0.32 -8.62
C LEU A 61 -10.31 -0.98 -8.95
N GLY A 62 -10.86 -1.08 -10.16
CA GLY A 62 -11.65 -2.23 -10.60
C GLY A 62 -12.94 -2.47 -9.81
N SER A 63 -13.33 -1.56 -8.91
CA SER A 63 -14.71 -1.46 -8.47
C SER A 63 -15.59 -1.09 -9.67
N PRO A 64 -16.77 -1.71 -9.83
CA PRO A 64 -17.74 -1.29 -10.84
C PRO A 64 -18.27 0.12 -10.57
N MET A 65 -18.07 0.65 -9.36
CA MET A 65 -18.44 2.02 -9.03
C MET A 65 -17.32 2.98 -9.48
N PRO A 66 -17.60 3.93 -10.39
CA PRO A 66 -16.65 4.98 -10.75
C PRO A 66 -16.48 6.03 -9.64
N MET A 67 -17.00 5.78 -8.44
CA MET A 67 -17.11 6.77 -7.38
C MET A 67 -15.77 6.94 -6.65
N ALA A 68 -15.40 8.21 -6.52
CA ALA A 68 -14.43 8.65 -5.54
C ALA A 68 -15.10 8.80 -4.18
N TYR A 69 -14.48 8.24 -3.17
CA TYR A 69 -14.81 8.46 -1.77
C TYR A 69 -13.95 9.58 -1.20
N GLU A 70 -14.47 10.20 -0.14
CA GLU A 70 -13.65 11.05 0.72
C GLU A 70 -12.89 10.16 1.72
N GLY A 71 -11.64 10.49 1.98
CA GLY A 71 -10.80 9.83 2.96
C GLY A 71 -10.31 10.78 4.05
N VAL A 72 -9.98 10.23 5.19
CA VAL A 72 -9.26 10.93 6.27
C VAL A 72 -7.98 10.17 6.60
N LEU A 73 -6.89 10.90 6.83
CA LEU A 73 -5.65 10.32 7.30
C LEU A 73 -5.82 9.97 8.79
N LEU A 74 -5.79 8.69 9.13
CA LEU A 74 -5.88 8.23 10.52
C LEU A 74 -4.55 8.40 11.24
N HIS A 75 -3.47 7.94 10.62
CA HIS A 75 -2.16 7.92 11.23
C HIS A 75 -1.05 7.89 10.17
N THR A 76 0.14 8.34 10.55
CA THR A 76 1.34 8.30 9.72
C THR A 76 2.55 8.04 10.60
N ASP A 77 3.26 6.95 10.32
CA ASP A 77 4.53 6.64 10.93
C ASP A 77 5.64 6.62 9.89
N PHE A 78 6.61 7.51 10.10
CA PHE A 78 7.74 7.68 9.22
C PHE A 78 8.89 6.71 9.51
N VAL A 79 8.85 6.01 10.66
CA VAL A 79 9.80 4.95 11.04
C VAL A 79 9.41 3.66 10.32
N SER A 80 8.18 3.16 10.52
CA SER A 80 7.68 1.98 9.79
C SER A 80 7.39 2.23 8.30
N LYS A 81 7.44 3.49 7.86
CA LYS A 81 7.16 3.93 6.48
C LYS A 81 5.72 3.69 6.02
N ILE A 82 4.79 3.54 6.96
CA ILE A 82 3.38 3.23 6.73
C ILE A 82 2.48 4.38 7.21
N ALA A 83 1.38 4.57 6.48
CA ALA A 83 0.28 5.44 6.86
C ALA A 83 -1.07 4.76 6.59
N PHE A 84 -2.11 5.21 7.29
CA PHE A 84 -3.46 4.68 7.14
C PHE A 84 -4.44 5.78 6.77
N VAL A 85 -5.23 5.53 5.73
CA VAL A 85 -6.36 6.37 5.31
C VAL A 85 -7.64 5.60 5.57
N LYS A 86 -8.62 6.26 6.17
CA LYS A 86 -9.98 5.73 6.35
C LYS A 86 -10.89 6.33 5.30
N ILE A 87 -11.56 5.48 4.55
CA ILE A 87 -12.64 5.88 3.65
C ILE A 87 -13.86 6.27 4.49
N LEU A 88 -14.38 7.45 4.24
CA LEU A 88 -15.59 7.96 4.87
C LEU A 88 -16.82 7.48 4.11
N ARG A 89 -17.89 7.14 4.86
CA ARG A 89 -19.19 6.74 4.30
C ARG A 89 -19.12 5.57 3.31
N CYS A 90 -18.24 4.61 3.59
CA CYS A 90 -18.20 3.35 2.87
C CYS A 90 -19.30 2.43 3.43
N GLU A 91 -20.46 2.39 2.78
CA GLU A 91 -21.60 1.55 3.21
C GLU A 91 -21.41 0.08 2.82
N GLU A 92 -20.60 -0.18 1.79
CA GLU A 92 -20.28 -1.52 1.31
C GLU A 92 -19.02 -2.06 1.98
N GLN A 93 -18.96 -3.38 2.19
CA GLN A 93 -17.72 -4.04 2.60
C GLN A 93 -16.74 -4.07 1.44
N LEU A 94 -15.61 -3.40 1.60
CA LEU A 94 -14.58 -3.41 0.57
C LEU A 94 -13.84 -4.76 0.53
N PRO A 95 -13.43 -5.22 -0.65
CA PRO A 95 -12.70 -6.46 -0.76
C PRO A 95 -11.31 -6.30 -0.14
N VAL A 96 -11.00 -7.16 0.84
CA VAL A 96 -9.68 -7.24 1.48
C VAL A 96 -8.95 -8.46 0.91
N PRO A 97 -7.70 -8.31 0.44
CA PRO A 97 -6.92 -9.45 -0.01
C PRO A 97 -6.69 -10.43 1.14
N LYS A 98 -6.68 -11.73 0.85
CA LYS A 98 -6.28 -12.72 1.86
C LYS A 98 -4.81 -12.55 2.19
N CYS A 99 -4.49 -12.30 3.45
CA CYS A 99 -3.11 -12.26 3.93
C CYS A 99 -2.47 -13.64 3.80
N ARG A 100 -1.16 -13.66 3.52
CA ARG A 100 -0.39 -14.88 3.44
C ARG A 100 0.94 -14.70 4.16
N GLU A 101 1.30 -15.71 4.93
CA GLU A 101 2.57 -15.75 5.65
C GLU A 101 3.78 -15.66 4.71
N LEU A 102 4.79 -14.90 5.14
CA LEU A 102 6.08 -14.78 4.46
C LEU A 102 6.82 -16.11 4.30
N ASP A 103 6.42 -17.17 5.01
CA ASP A 103 6.96 -18.52 4.86
C ASP A 103 6.92 -19.03 3.41
N CYS A 104 5.97 -18.55 2.61
CA CYS A 104 5.90 -18.87 1.18
C CYS A 104 7.04 -18.26 0.34
N LEU A 105 7.77 -17.28 0.88
CA LEU A 105 8.93 -16.61 0.26
C LEU A 105 10.27 -17.18 0.72
N LYS A 106 10.31 -18.15 1.65
CA LYS A 106 11.54 -18.82 2.11
C LYS A 106 12.35 -19.48 0.98
N LYS A 107 11.74 -19.67 -0.19
CA LYS A 107 12.44 -20.01 -1.43
C LYS A 107 12.85 -18.72 -2.13
N VAL A 108 14.12 -18.34 -2.03
CA VAL A 108 14.72 -17.27 -2.87
C VAL A 108 14.31 -17.51 -4.32
N SER A 109 13.88 -16.46 -5.03
CA SER A 109 13.26 -16.52 -6.36
C SER A 109 11.77 -16.91 -6.40
N ALA A 110 11.05 -16.82 -5.28
CA ALA A 110 9.59 -16.91 -5.31
C ALA A 110 8.98 -15.82 -6.21
N GLN A 111 8.06 -16.21 -7.09
CA GLN A 111 7.37 -15.29 -7.97
C GLN A 111 6.33 -14.47 -7.20
N VAL A 112 6.40 -13.17 -7.39
CA VAL A 112 5.51 -12.19 -6.76
C VAL A 112 4.96 -11.23 -7.81
N VAL A 113 3.89 -10.53 -7.47
CA VAL A 113 3.27 -9.51 -8.31
C VAL A 113 3.16 -8.24 -7.48
N ALA A 114 3.75 -7.16 -7.97
CA ALA A 114 3.51 -5.81 -7.48
C ALA A 114 2.27 -5.24 -8.18
N ALA A 115 1.37 -4.65 -7.42
CA ALA A 115 0.14 -4.05 -7.92
C ALA A 115 0.00 -2.63 -7.36
N GLY A 116 -0.32 -1.68 -8.24
CA GLY A 116 -0.48 -0.28 -7.87
C GLY A 116 -1.33 0.48 -8.86
N CYS A 117 -1.50 1.78 -8.64
CA CYS A 117 -2.17 2.69 -9.54
C CYS A 117 -1.18 3.34 -10.51
N THR A 118 -1.64 3.67 -11.72
CA THR A 118 -0.98 4.61 -12.63
C THR A 118 -2.02 5.56 -13.21
N ARG A 119 -1.59 6.77 -13.58
CA ARG A 119 -2.46 7.74 -14.26
C ARG A 119 -2.34 7.59 -15.77
N VAL A 120 -3.45 7.51 -16.48
CA VAL A 120 -3.45 7.39 -17.95
C VAL A 120 -3.55 8.77 -18.63
N TYR A 121 -4.24 9.74 -18.02
CA TYR A 121 -4.54 11.05 -18.64
C TYR A 121 -4.38 12.25 -17.69
N GLY A 122 -3.49 12.14 -16.70
CA GLY A 122 -3.19 13.22 -15.76
C GLY A 122 -4.22 13.42 -14.64
N HIS A 123 -5.49 13.05 -14.86
CA HIS A 123 -6.54 13.06 -13.83
C HIS A 123 -6.51 11.77 -12.99
N TRP A 124 -6.67 11.91 -11.68
CA TRP A 124 -6.58 10.78 -10.74
C TRP A 124 -7.79 9.85 -10.80
N LEU A 125 -8.96 10.36 -11.23
CA LEU A 125 -10.13 9.52 -11.48
C LEU A 125 -9.94 8.58 -12.66
N ASP A 126 -8.97 8.83 -13.54
CA ASP A 126 -8.64 7.94 -14.66
C ASP A 126 -7.57 6.91 -14.28
N ALA A 127 -7.22 6.84 -12.98
CA ALA A 127 -6.25 5.87 -12.52
C ALA A 127 -6.75 4.44 -12.77
N ILE A 128 -5.83 3.61 -13.27
CA ILE A 128 -6.03 2.18 -13.51
C ILE A 128 -5.04 1.38 -12.67
N CYS A 129 -5.36 0.11 -12.43
CA CYS A 129 -4.44 -0.79 -11.77
C CYS A 129 -3.38 -1.29 -12.77
N ARG A 130 -2.11 -1.19 -12.38
CA ARG A 130 -0.96 -1.78 -13.05
C ARG A 130 -0.41 -2.91 -12.22
N TYR A 131 0.09 -3.91 -12.92
CA TYR A 131 0.70 -5.09 -12.34
C TYR A 131 2.05 -5.30 -12.96
N SER A 132 3.02 -5.70 -12.16
CA SER A 132 4.31 -6.15 -12.65
C SER A 132 4.75 -7.37 -11.87
N MET A 133 5.27 -8.36 -12.60
CA MET A 133 5.69 -9.63 -12.04
C MET A 133 7.18 -9.56 -11.73
N GLY A 134 7.55 -10.11 -10.59
CA GLY A 134 8.91 -10.06 -10.09
C GLY A 134 9.33 -11.31 -9.35
N LEU A 135 10.53 -11.24 -8.80
CA LEU A 135 11.13 -12.29 -7.98
C LEU A 135 11.51 -11.72 -6.62
N CYS A 136 11.14 -12.43 -5.56
CA CYS A 136 11.64 -12.15 -4.22
C CYS A 136 13.15 -12.41 -4.18
N ARG A 137 13.92 -11.37 -3.86
CA ARG A 137 15.39 -11.40 -3.74
C ARG A 137 15.83 -11.76 -2.33
N SER A 138 15.28 -11.07 -1.33
CA SER A 138 15.57 -11.34 0.07
C SER A 138 14.43 -10.87 0.98
N ILE A 139 14.43 -11.40 2.20
CA ILE A 139 13.69 -10.84 3.32
C ILE A 139 14.76 -10.46 4.34
N ASP A 140 14.89 -9.17 4.60
CA ASP A 140 15.93 -8.65 5.49
C ASP A 140 15.29 -8.27 6.82
N ASP A 141 15.90 -8.68 7.93
CA ASP A 141 15.54 -8.16 9.25
C ASP A 141 16.12 -6.75 9.38
N VAL A 142 15.25 -5.76 9.58
CA VAL A 142 15.65 -4.37 9.86
C VAL A 142 15.66 -4.17 11.36
N THR A 143 16.86 -4.20 11.92
CA THR A 143 17.14 -3.69 13.26
C THR A 143 17.60 -2.24 13.14
N GLU A 144 16.68 -1.29 13.17
CA GLU A 144 17.06 0.11 13.38
C GLU A 144 17.46 0.29 14.86
N SER A 145 18.76 0.46 15.11
CA SER A 145 19.30 0.84 16.41
C SER A 145 19.12 2.33 16.63
N THR A 146 17.99 2.74 17.22
CA THR A 146 17.86 4.09 17.79
C THR A 146 17.32 4.01 19.21
N GLU A 147 18.12 4.56 20.12
CA GLU A 147 17.79 4.84 21.51
C GLU A 147 16.64 5.85 21.59
N SER A 148 15.40 5.40 21.48
CA SER A 148 14.26 6.16 21.97
C SER A 148 13.14 5.20 22.35
N HIS A 149 12.75 5.24 23.61
CA HIS A 149 11.60 4.52 24.15
C HIS A 149 10.35 4.91 23.36
N ASN A 150 9.92 4.06 22.42
CA ASN A 150 8.52 3.77 22.07
C ASN A 150 8.52 2.69 20.97
N ALA A 151 7.90 1.55 21.26
CA ALA A 151 7.62 0.40 20.38
C ALA A 151 8.70 0.03 19.33
N ARG A 152 9.67 -0.80 19.74
CA ARG A 152 10.54 -1.53 18.81
C ARG A 152 9.68 -2.42 17.90
N THR A 153 9.53 -2.05 16.64
CA THR A 153 9.22 -3.04 15.59
C THR A 153 10.54 -3.41 14.94
N SER A 154 11.08 -4.59 15.31
CA SER A 154 12.03 -5.29 14.44
C SER A 154 11.26 -5.63 13.18
N GLY A 155 11.34 -4.78 12.16
CA GLY A 155 10.55 -4.93 10.95
C GLY A 155 11.28 -5.83 9.98
N GLN A 156 10.58 -6.78 9.35
CA GLN A 156 11.12 -7.44 8.17
C GLN A 156 10.92 -6.53 6.96
N LEU A 157 11.80 -6.63 5.95
CA LEU A 157 11.63 -5.95 4.67
C LEU A 157 11.73 -6.96 3.53
N ILE A 158 10.76 -6.92 2.64
CA ILE A 158 10.74 -7.77 1.45
C ILE A 158 11.39 -7.01 0.30
N LYS A 159 12.47 -7.54 -0.26
CA LYS A 159 13.12 -6.99 -1.46
C LYS A 159 12.77 -7.81 -2.69
N VAL A 160 12.34 -7.14 -3.74
CA VAL A 160 11.81 -7.79 -4.95
C VAL A 160 12.40 -7.13 -6.20
N SER A 161 12.84 -7.93 -7.18
CA SER A 161 13.06 -7.41 -8.53
C SER A 161 11.77 -7.36 -9.32
N CYS A 162 11.29 -6.18 -9.63
CA CYS A 162 10.07 -5.94 -10.38
C CYS A 162 10.12 -4.55 -11.02
N CYS A 163 9.69 -4.43 -12.28
CA CYS A 163 9.69 -3.15 -13.00
C CYS A 163 8.30 -2.53 -12.89
N ILE A 164 8.10 -1.61 -11.94
CA ILE A 164 6.85 -0.87 -11.75
C ILE A 164 7.16 0.61 -11.55
N GLU A 165 6.18 1.47 -11.80
CA GLU A 165 6.29 2.91 -11.61
C GLU A 165 6.25 3.28 -10.12
N GLU A 166 6.84 4.42 -9.75
CA GLU A 166 6.80 4.94 -8.38
C GLU A 166 5.38 5.17 -7.85
N SER A 167 4.41 5.41 -8.73
CA SER A 167 3.00 5.56 -8.35
C SER A 167 2.43 4.31 -7.68
N ALA A 168 3.08 3.15 -7.85
CA ALA A 168 2.73 1.91 -7.16
C ALA A 168 3.12 1.89 -5.67
N ILE A 169 3.84 2.89 -5.18
CA ILE A 169 4.12 3.03 -3.75
C ILE A 169 2.80 3.22 -2.99
N GLY A 170 2.66 2.47 -1.90
CA GLY A 170 1.44 2.24 -1.13
C GLY A 170 0.55 1.11 -1.67
N GLY A 171 0.89 0.55 -2.84
CA GLY A 171 0.19 -0.57 -3.45
C GLY A 171 0.55 -1.91 -2.81
N ALA A 172 0.01 -2.99 -3.37
CA ALA A 172 0.15 -4.32 -2.81
C ALA A 172 1.32 -5.09 -3.44
N LEU A 173 2.04 -5.83 -2.60
CA LEU A 173 2.90 -6.91 -3.04
C LEU A 173 2.20 -8.24 -2.72
N VAL A 174 1.97 -9.08 -3.73
CA VAL A 174 1.27 -10.37 -3.56
C VAL A 174 2.07 -11.54 -4.10
N SER A 175 1.82 -12.71 -3.52
CA SER A 175 2.32 -13.98 -4.04
C SER A 175 1.67 -14.30 -5.39
N ARG A 176 2.28 -15.19 -6.17
CA ARG A 176 1.71 -15.70 -7.43
C ARG A 176 0.28 -16.26 -7.29
N SER A 177 -0.10 -16.73 -6.10
CA SER A 177 -1.45 -17.25 -5.85
C SER A 177 -2.46 -16.17 -5.41
N GLY A 178 -2.05 -14.90 -5.35
CA GLY A 178 -2.92 -13.79 -4.95
C GLY A 178 -2.97 -13.48 -3.45
N GLY A 179 -2.19 -14.18 -2.62
CA GLY A 179 -2.09 -13.87 -1.19
C GLY A 179 -1.25 -12.61 -0.97
N LEU A 180 -1.76 -11.65 -0.20
CA LEU A 180 -1.09 -10.40 0.15
C LEU A 180 0.10 -10.67 1.06
N LEU A 181 1.26 -10.15 0.67
CA LEU A 181 2.53 -10.31 1.36
C LEU A 181 2.98 -9.01 2.04
N GLY A 182 2.63 -7.85 1.46
CA GLY A 182 3.04 -6.58 2.02
C GLY A 182 2.54 -5.36 1.26
N VAL A 183 2.87 -4.19 1.79
CA VAL A 183 2.59 -2.88 1.21
C VAL A 183 3.89 -2.29 0.67
N ILE A 184 3.88 -1.91 -0.60
CA ILE A 184 5.05 -1.33 -1.27
C ILE A 184 5.35 0.04 -0.64
N HIS A 185 6.57 0.29 -0.19
CA HIS A 185 6.94 1.58 0.39
C HIS A 185 8.12 2.26 -0.33
N ASN A 186 8.81 1.56 -1.24
CA ASN A 186 9.89 2.12 -2.02
C ASN A 186 10.01 1.39 -3.37
N VAL A 187 10.24 2.16 -4.44
CA VAL A 187 10.50 1.68 -5.79
C VAL A 187 11.73 2.43 -6.30
N ARG A 188 12.76 1.71 -6.71
CA ARG A 188 14.00 2.26 -7.29
C ARG A 188 14.41 1.40 -8.47
N ASP A 189 14.31 1.94 -9.68
CA ASP A 189 14.60 1.23 -10.93
C ASP A 189 13.84 -0.10 -11.06
N ILE A 190 14.54 -1.22 -10.87
CA ILE A 190 13.98 -2.58 -10.92
C ILE A 190 13.80 -3.20 -9.54
N ASP A 191 14.07 -2.46 -8.47
CA ASP A 191 14.02 -2.93 -7.08
C ASP A 191 12.86 -2.28 -6.32
N ILE A 192 12.03 -3.14 -5.72
CA ILE A 192 10.91 -2.74 -4.87
C ILE A 192 11.19 -3.22 -3.45
N GLN A 193 10.83 -2.40 -2.47
CA GLN A 193 10.77 -2.78 -1.07
C GLN A 193 9.33 -2.70 -0.56
N ALA A 194 8.92 -3.72 0.19
CA ALA A 194 7.61 -3.79 0.80
C ALA A 194 7.71 -4.10 2.30
N THR A 195 6.84 -3.47 3.07
CA THR A 195 6.63 -3.76 4.49
C THR A 195 5.71 -4.97 4.57
N PRO A 196 6.08 -6.04 5.28
CA PRO A 196 5.26 -7.23 5.49
C PRO A 196 3.86 -6.88 5.95
N ILE A 197 2.86 -7.60 5.43
CA ILE A 197 1.46 -7.35 5.77
C ILE A 197 1.20 -7.63 7.25
N GLU A 198 1.90 -8.60 7.85
CA GLU A 198 1.80 -8.92 9.27
C GLU A 198 2.21 -7.73 10.14
N ASP A 199 3.25 -7.00 9.75
CA ASP A 199 3.73 -5.84 10.50
C ASP A 199 2.79 -4.64 10.30
N VAL A 200 2.25 -4.45 9.09
CA VAL A 200 1.20 -3.45 8.81
C VAL A 200 -0.04 -3.70 9.68
N LEU A 201 -0.49 -4.96 9.78
CA LEU A 201 -1.67 -5.32 10.55
C LEU A 201 -1.43 -5.24 12.06
N LYS A 202 -0.28 -5.72 12.57
CA LYS A 202 0.10 -5.52 13.98
C LYS A 202 0.09 -4.04 14.34
N TYR A 203 0.58 -3.20 13.45
CA TYR A 203 0.62 -1.76 13.67
C TYR A 203 -0.78 -1.14 13.68
N LEU A 204 -1.66 -1.56 12.77
CA LEU A 204 -3.06 -1.13 12.79
C LEU A 204 -3.77 -1.54 14.09
N GLU A 205 -3.54 -2.76 14.58
CA GLU A 205 -4.11 -3.24 15.84
C GLU A 205 -3.55 -2.50 17.06
N TYR A 206 -2.30 -2.04 17.02
CA TYR A 206 -1.74 -1.17 18.03
C TYR A 206 -2.47 0.19 18.06
N LEU A 207 -2.69 0.82 16.91
CA LEU A 207 -3.41 2.10 16.83
C LEU A 207 -4.84 2.00 17.39
N LYS A 208 -5.56 0.91 17.08
CA LYS A 208 -6.92 0.69 17.61
C LYS A 208 -6.99 0.63 19.14
N LYS A 209 -5.89 0.25 19.81
CA LYS A 209 -5.83 0.19 21.28
C LYS A 209 -5.51 1.53 21.91
N ASP A 210 -4.82 2.41 21.19
CA ASP A 210 -4.31 3.68 21.70
C ASP A 210 -5.21 4.89 21.36
N GLY A 211 -6.15 4.76 20.42
CA GLY A 211 -7.21 5.75 20.13
C GLY A 211 -7.01 6.49 18.81
#